data_AF-A0A2E6NZQ6-F1
#
_entry.id   AF-A0A2E6NZQ6-F1
#
_cell.length_a   1.000
_cell.length_b   1.000
_cell.length_c   1.000
_cell.angle_alpha   90.00
_cell.angle_beta   90.00
_cell.angle_gamma   90.00
#
_symmetry.space_group_name_H-M   'P 1'
#
loop_
_entity.id
_entity.type
_entity.pdbx_description
1 polymer ?
#
loop_
_entity_poly.entity_id
_entity_poly.type
_entity_poly.pdbx_seq_one_letter_code
_entity_poly.pdbx_strand_id
1 'polypeptide(L)'
;MRAFLIGFAYLLIYTTPIGAGFLIWVFWIIFSTDHSILSLSTDIFLQENLSILRDLFFTYLWFFKPIYVFFWSFPAAILGTIKIIVNTWLGFWLLPVAKNMK
;
A
#
# COMPACT_ATOMS: atom_id res chain seq x y z
N MET A 1 24.31 4.50 8.93
CA MET A 1 23.26 3.46 8.73
C MET A 1 22.15 3.54 9.77
N ARG A 2 22.50 3.70 11.06
CA ARG A 2 21.53 3.88 12.16
C ARG A 2 20.43 4.92 11.88
N ALA A 3 20.80 6.16 11.56
CA ALA A 3 19.86 7.24 11.30
C ALA A 3 18.89 6.93 10.13
N PHE A 4 19.41 6.31 9.06
CA PHE A 4 18.60 5.87 7.92
C PHE A 4 17.56 4.83 8.33
N LEU A 5 17.95 3.80 9.10
CA LEU A 5 17.03 2.74 9.53
C LEU A 5 15.97 3.25 10.52
N ILE A 6 16.32 4.19 11.38
CA ILE A 6 15.35 4.88 12.24
C ILE A 6 14.36 5.69 11.38
N GLY A 7 14.85 6.46 10.41
CA GLY A 7 14.01 7.22 9.49
C GLY A 7 13.08 6.31 8.67
N PHE A 8 13.59 5.19 8.16
CA PHE A 8 12.81 4.20 7.43
C PHE A 8 11.74 3.54 8.31
N ALA A 9 12.06 3.20 9.56
CA ALA A 9 11.09 2.67 10.51
C ALA A 9 9.96 3.68 10.81
N TYR A 10 10.30 4.96 10.97
CA TYR A 10 9.30 6.02 11.13
C TYR A 10 8.44 6.20 9.89
N LEU A 11 9.01 6.14 8.68
CA LEU A 11 8.25 6.20 7.43
C LEU A 11 7.22 5.06 7.38
N LEU A 12 7.64 3.83 7.68
CA LEU A 12 6.73 2.67 7.70
C LEU A 12 5.54 2.89 8.63
N ILE A 13 5.79 3.33 9.88
CA ILE A 13 4.74 3.61 10.87
C ILE A 13 3.86 4.79 10.43
N TYR A 14 4.46 5.85 9.88
CA TYR A 14 3.74 7.06 9.48
C TYR A 14 2.85 6.84 8.25
N THR A 15 3.20 5.91 7.37
CA THR A 15 2.35 5.53 6.22
C THR A 15 1.18 4.63 6.61
N THR A 16 1.17 4.05 7.81
CA THR A 16 0.09 3.17 8.28
C THR A 16 -1.29 3.85 8.31
N PRO A 17 -1.48 5.06 8.88
CA PRO A 17 -2.76 5.76 8.83
C PRO A 17 -3.24 6.05 7.41
N ILE A 18 -2.32 6.38 6.49
CA ILE A 18 -2.63 6.59 5.07
C ILE A 18 -3.14 5.28 4.44
N GLY A 19 -2.48 4.16 4.74
CA GLY A 19 -2.93 2.84 4.32
C GLY A 19 -4.30 2.47 4.90
N ALA A 20 -4.55 2.80 6.16
CA ALA A 20 -5.83 2.55 6.81
C ALA A 20 -6.95 3.37 6.15
N GLY A 21 -6.71 4.65 5.86
CA GLY A 21 -7.63 5.49 5.10
C GLY A 21 -7.93 4.92 3.70
N PHE A 22 -6.91 4.44 3.00
CA PHE A 22 -7.08 3.74 1.73
C PHE A 22 -7.98 2.50 1.86
N LEU A 23 -7.76 1.65 2.88
CA LEU A 23 -8.62 0.49 3.10
C LEU A 23 -10.06 0.86 3.43
N ILE A 24 -10.27 1.87 4.29
CA ILE A 24 -11.61 2.37 4.61
C ILE A 24 -12.32 2.79 3.32
N TRP A 25 -11.62 3.46 2.41
CA TRP A 25 -12.18 3.87 1.12
C TRP A 25 -12.48 2.67 0.21
N VAL A 26 -11.60 1.68 0.15
CA VAL A 26 -11.85 0.42 -0.58
C VAL A 26 -13.10 -0.28 -0.06
N PHE A 27 -13.24 -0.41 1.27
CA PHE A 27 -14.44 -1.00 1.88
C PHE A 27 -15.69 -0.17 1.61
N TRP A 28 -15.59 1.16 1.67
CA TRP A 28 -16.70 2.03 1.32
C TRP A 28 -17.23 1.74 -0.09
N ILE A 29 -16.33 1.63 -1.08
CA ILE A 29 -16.73 1.30 -2.47
C ILE A 29 -17.39 -0.09 -2.55
N ILE A 30 -16.83 -1.09 -1.87
CA ILE A 30 -17.42 -2.44 -1.84
C ILE A 30 -18.84 -2.40 -1.26
N PHE A 31 -19.10 -1.58 -0.24
CA PHE A 31 -20.45 -1.47 0.34
C PHE A 31 -21.41 -0.56 -0.47
N SER A 32 -20.88 0.31 -1.33
CA SER A 32 -21.69 1.25 -2.12
C SER A 32 -21.90 0.83 -3.58
N THR A 33 -21.29 -0.27 -4.02
CA THR A 33 -21.34 -0.76 -5.41
C THR A 33 -21.55 -2.27 -5.45
N ASP A 34 -21.74 -2.84 -6.64
CA ASP A 34 -21.86 -4.29 -6.84
C ASP A 34 -20.52 -5.04 -6.76
N HIS A 35 -19.43 -4.34 -6.44
CA HIS A 35 -18.12 -4.95 -6.24
C HIS A 35 -18.08 -5.79 -4.96
N SER A 36 -17.46 -6.96 -5.05
CA SER A 36 -17.12 -7.81 -3.91
C SER A 36 -15.66 -7.63 -3.48
N ILE A 37 -15.32 -8.15 -2.31
CA ILE A 37 -13.93 -8.18 -1.79
C ILE A 37 -12.95 -8.79 -2.79
N LEU A 38 -13.38 -9.75 -3.62
CA LEU A 38 -12.52 -10.45 -4.58
C LEU A 38 -12.57 -9.84 -5.99
N SER A 39 -13.66 -9.17 -6.38
CA SER A 39 -13.79 -8.61 -7.73
C SER A 39 -13.11 -7.25 -7.88
N LEU A 40 -13.03 -6.47 -6.79
CA LEU A 40 -12.36 -5.17 -6.80
C LEU A 40 -10.83 -5.34 -6.72
N SER A 41 -10.20 -5.55 -7.87
CA SER A 41 -8.74 -5.52 -7.99
C SER A 41 -8.19 -4.12 -7.76
N THR A 42 -6.91 -4.03 -7.40
CA THR A 42 -6.26 -2.72 -7.20
C THR A 42 -6.18 -1.94 -8.52
N ASP A 43 -6.03 -2.61 -9.67
CA ASP A 43 -6.04 -1.94 -10.98
C ASP A 43 -7.42 -1.32 -11.28
N ILE A 44 -8.50 -2.08 -11.06
CA ILE A 44 -9.88 -1.60 -11.25
C ILE A 44 -10.16 -0.42 -10.32
N PHE A 45 -9.81 -0.55 -9.04
CA PHE A 45 -9.94 0.55 -8.07
C PHE A 45 -9.22 1.82 -8.55
N LEU A 46 -7.97 1.68 -9.01
CA LEU A 46 -7.17 2.81 -9.49
C LEU A 46 -7.75 3.39 -10.78
N GLN A 47 -8.23 2.57 -11.69
CA GLN A 47 -8.85 3.03 -12.94
C GLN A 47 -10.13 3.82 -12.68
N GLU A 48 -11.00 3.34 -11.78
CA GLU A 48 -12.30 3.94 -11.50
C GLU A 48 -12.22 5.18 -10.60
N ASN A 49 -11.28 5.22 -9.65
CA ASN A 49 -11.24 6.28 -8.62
C ASN A 49 -10.03 7.21 -8.74
N LEU A 50 -8.92 6.74 -9.33
CA LEU A 50 -7.62 7.43 -9.34
C LEU A 50 -6.91 7.27 -10.68
N SER A 51 -7.63 7.46 -11.79
CA SER A 51 -7.12 7.23 -13.15
C SER A 51 -5.84 8.01 -13.44
N ILE A 52 -5.78 9.27 -13.00
CA ILE A 52 -4.59 10.13 -13.12
C ILE A 52 -3.38 9.49 -12.43
N LEU A 53 -3.56 8.96 -11.22
CA LEU A 53 -2.47 8.31 -10.48
C LEU A 53 -2.01 7.04 -11.19
N ARG A 54 -2.95 6.25 -11.71
CA ARG A 54 -2.65 5.05 -12.51
C ARG A 54 -1.81 5.39 -13.74
N ASP A 55 -2.20 6.42 -14.48
CA ASP A 55 -1.52 6.84 -15.70
C ASP A 55 -0.13 7.41 -15.40
N LEU A 56 0.02 8.15 -14.29
CA LEU A 56 1.33 8.60 -13.78
C LEU A 56 2.24 7.41 -13.48
N PHE A 57 1.74 6.37 -12.81
CA PHE A 57 2.53 5.16 -12.55
C PHE A 57 2.96 4.47 -13.86
N PHE A 58 2.06 4.36 -14.83
CA PHE A 58 2.38 3.77 -16.13
C PHE A 58 3.41 4.59 -16.91
N THR A 59 3.37 5.91 -16.78
CA THR A 59 4.29 6.82 -17.49
C THR A 59 5.66 6.84 -16.82
N TYR A 60 5.72 7.07 -15.51
CA TYR A 60 6.96 7.33 -14.79
C TYR A 60 7.64 6.07 -14.23
N LEU A 61 6.87 5.04 -13.89
CA LEU A 61 7.40 3.79 -13.35
C LEU A 61 7.36 2.63 -14.37
N TRP A 62 7.26 2.92 -15.67
CA TRP A 62 7.13 1.90 -16.73
C TRP A 62 8.14 0.73 -16.62
N PHE A 63 9.36 0.98 -16.13
CA PHE A 63 10.39 -0.04 -15.93
C PHE A 63 9.97 -1.12 -14.92
N PHE A 64 9.15 -0.76 -13.92
CA PHE A 64 8.61 -1.66 -12.91
C PHE A 64 7.25 -2.25 -13.29
N LYS A 65 6.79 -2.06 -14.55
CA LYS A 65 5.47 -2.48 -15.01
C LYS A 65 5.09 -3.92 -14.69
N PRO A 66 5.95 -4.92 -14.93
CA PRO A 66 5.60 -6.31 -14.61
C PRO A 66 5.30 -6.51 -13.12
N ILE A 67 6.00 -5.77 -12.25
CA ILE A 67 5.90 -5.92 -10.80
C ILE A 67 4.59 -5.32 -10.30
N TYR A 68 4.32 -4.04 -10.59
CA TYR A 68 3.11 -3.41 -10.07
C TYR A 68 1.84 -3.96 -10.74
N VAL A 69 1.87 -4.36 -12.01
CA VAL A 69 0.69 -5.00 -12.66
C VAL A 69 0.37 -6.32 -11.99
N PHE A 70 1.39 -7.11 -11.63
CA PHE A 70 1.19 -8.35 -10.87
C PHE A 70 0.53 -8.06 -9.52
N PHE A 71 1.07 -7.14 -8.72
CA PHE A 71 0.46 -6.78 -7.44
C PHE A 71 -0.94 -6.19 -7.62
N TRP A 72 -1.18 -5.38 -8.67
CA TRP A 72 -2.46 -4.72 -8.86
C TRP A 72 -3.59 -5.64 -9.33
N SER A 73 -3.25 -6.82 -9.86
CA SER A 73 -4.25 -7.85 -10.16
C SER A 73 -4.90 -8.44 -8.89
N PHE A 74 -4.27 -8.32 -7.73
CA PHE A 74 -4.83 -8.81 -6.49
C PHE A 74 -5.96 -7.90 -5.98
N PRO A 75 -6.92 -8.46 -5.24
CA PRO A 75 -8.00 -7.67 -4.67
C PRO A 75 -7.48 -6.60 -3.72
N ALA A 76 -7.95 -5.35 -3.92
CA ALA A 76 -7.42 -4.16 -3.25
C ALA A 76 -7.52 -4.26 -1.73
N ALA A 77 -8.62 -4.84 -1.24
CA ALA A 77 -8.86 -5.05 0.19
C ALA A 77 -7.83 -6.01 0.81
N ILE A 78 -7.55 -7.13 0.13
CA ILE A 78 -6.59 -8.15 0.62
C ILE A 78 -5.17 -7.61 0.57
N LEU A 79 -4.74 -7.09 -0.59
CA LEU A 79 -3.40 -6.56 -0.75
C LEU A 79 -3.13 -5.37 0.19
N GLY A 80 -4.09 -4.46 0.33
CA GLY A 80 -3.99 -3.33 1.25
C GLY A 80 -3.86 -3.77 2.70
N THR A 81 -4.63 -4.79 3.12
CA THR A 81 -4.55 -5.35 4.48
C THR A 81 -3.19 -5.96 4.76
N ILE A 82 -2.69 -6.80 3.84
CA ILE A 82 -1.36 -7.42 3.95
C ILE A 82 -0.30 -6.32 4.04
N LYS A 83 -0.35 -5.32 3.16
CA LYS A 83 0.62 -4.22 3.13
C LYS A 83 0.65 -3.45 4.45
N ILE A 84 -0.51 -3.14 5.04
CA ILE A 84 -0.59 -2.44 6.32
C ILE A 84 0.01 -3.27 7.45
N ILE A 85 -0.35 -4.55 7.54
CA ILE A 85 0.16 -5.45 8.57
C ILE A 85 1.68 -5.54 8.48
N VAL A 86 2.20 -5.80 7.27
CA VAL A 86 3.64 -5.92 7.02
C VAL A 86 4.36 -4.61 7.33
N ASN A 87 3.89 -3.47 6.82
CA ASN A 87 4.54 -2.18 7.07
C ASN A 87 4.56 -1.82 8.56
N THR A 88 3.43 -2.01 9.25
CA THR A 88 3.30 -1.66 10.66
C THR A 88 4.18 -2.55 11.52
N TRP A 89 4.15 -3.86 11.28
CA TRP A 89 4.96 -4.83 12.01
C TRP A 89 6.45 -4.60 11.77
N LEU A 90 6.86 -4.43 10.51
CA LEU A 90 8.25 -4.11 10.17
C LEU A 90 8.70 -2.79 10.78
N GLY A 91 7.86 -1.75 10.76
CA GLY A 91 8.17 -0.46 11.36
C GLY A 91 8.40 -0.56 12.87
N PHE A 92 7.50 -1.22 13.59
CA PHE A 92 7.63 -1.42 15.04
C PHE A 92 8.77 -2.35 15.43
N TRP A 93 9.09 -3.35 14.61
CA TRP A 93 10.23 -4.23 14.85
C TRP A 93 11.55 -3.54 14.54
N LEU A 94 11.63 -2.80 13.43
CA LEU A 94 12.87 -2.17 12.98
C LEU A 94 13.28 -0.99 13.88
N LEU A 95 12.33 -0.23 14.41
CA LEU A 95 12.63 0.94 15.25
C LEU A 95 13.51 0.63 16.48
N PRO A 96 13.18 -0.36 17.35
CA PRO A 96 14.03 -0.70 18.50
C PRO A 96 15.35 -1.33 18.06
N VAL A 97 15.34 -2.21 17.05
CA VAL A 97 16.56 -2.79 16.48
C VAL A 97 17.50 -1.68 16.04
N ALA A 98 16.98 -0.69 15.30
CA ALA A 98 17.77 0.40 14.79
C ALA A 98 18.30 1.33 15.89
N LYS A 99 17.51 1.57 16.93
CA LYS A 99 17.94 2.39 18.09
C LYS A 99 19.08 1.76 18.87
N ASN A 100 19.13 0.43 18.94
CA ASN A 100 20.11 -0.36 19.69
C ASN A 100 21.42 -0.61 18.92
N MET A 101 21.49 -0.31 17.63
CA MET A 101 22.75 -0.35 16.89
C MET A 101 23.67 0.78 17.38
N LYS A 102 24.93 0.44 17.64
CA LYS A 102 25.99 1.42 17.96
C LYS A 102 26.39 2.21 16.72
#